data_AF-A0A284VK43-F1
#
_entry.id   AF-A0A284VK43-F1
#
_cell.length_a   1.000
_cell.length_b   1.000
_cell.length_c   1.000
_cell.angle_alpha   90.00
_cell.angle_beta   90.00
_cell.angle_gamma   90.00
#
_symmetry.space_group_name_H-M   'P 1'
#
loop_
_entity.id
_entity.type
_entity.pdbx_description
1 polymer ?
#
loop_
_entity_poly.entity_id
_entity_poly.type
_entity_poly.pdbx_seq_one_letter_code
_entity_poly.pdbx_strand_id
1 'polypeptide(L)'
;MKFGMGALLTAMLLLRMALVPTVGAKQNQEQGDVGILSVPVNGGYLIVDESQSTVTRAVAFDTSPDIAPGTPIQIAIQYTYIDTSAIYGGSINFKLVDPAGGVATKDITDNLLINDNANGYLYRTFTANPGQTYYFTISASRTGQPTASDTGIITPY
;
A
#
# COMPACT_ATOMS: atom_id res chain seq x y z
N MET A 1 22.40 46.13 53.01
CA MET A 1 21.33 45.19 52.57
C MET A 1 20.26 46.05 51.90
N LYS A 2 19.85 45.94 50.64
CA LYS A 2 20.11 45.07 49.49
C LYS A 2 20.00 45.99 48.25
N PHE A 3 20.96 45.91 47.33
CA PHE A 3 20.85 46.52 45.99
C PHE A 3 19.97 45.59 45.13
N GLY A 4 18.97 46.15 44.46
CA GLY A 4 18.12 45.43 43.51
C GLY A 4 18.15 46.12 42.15
N MET A 5 19.26 45.98 41.41
CA MET A 5 19.31 46.27 39.97
C MET A 5 19.07 44.95 39.24
N GLY A 6 17.82 44.73 38.82
CA GLY A 6 17.45 43.66 37.90
C GLY A 6 17.07 44.27 36.56
N ALA A 7 18.07 44.65 35.76
CA ALA A 7 17.87 44.92 34.35
C ALA A 7 17.90 43.58 33.62
N LEU A 8 16.74 43.09 33.17
CA LEU A 8 16.68 41.99 32.21
C LEU A 8 16.06 42.53 30.92
N LEU A 9 16.95 42.93 30.02
CA LEU A 9 16.64 43.27 28.64
C LEU A 9 17.01 42.05 27.79
N THR A 10 16.02 41.29 27.33
CA THR A 10 16.23 40.35 26.23
C THR A 10 15.00 40.34 25.33
N ALA A 11 14.98 41.27 24.39
CA ALA A 11 14.24 41.10 23.15
C ALA A 11 15.09 40.20 22.24
N MET A 12 14.53 39.09 21.75
CA MET A 12 14.96 38.54 20.47
C MET A 12 13.77 37.92 19.74
N LEU A 13 13.44 38.60 18.65
CA LEU A 13 12.39 38.36 17.69
C LEU A 13 12.97 37.53 16.53
N LEU A 14 12.23 36.51 16.11
CA LEU A 14 12.25 35.78 14.83
C LEU A 14 13.57 35.18 14.31
N LEU A 15 13.54 33.85 14.08
CA LEU A 15 13.90 33.31 12.76
C LEU A 15 13.06 32.06 12.47
N ARG A 16 12.19 32.16 11.47
CA ARG A 16 11.54 31.02 10.82
C ARG A 16 12.61 30.28 10.02
N MET A 17 12.82 29.00 10.28
CA MET A 17 13.44 28.10 9.32
C MET A 17 12.48 26.93 9.09
N ALA A 18 11.80 26.99 7.96
CA ALA A 18 11.14 25.85 7.36
C ALA A 18 12.21 24.83 7.01
N LEU A 19 12.25 23.72 7.76
CA LEU A 19 12.97 22.53 7.32
C LEU A 19 11.96 21.68 6.55
N VAL A 20 11.94 21.89 5.23
CA VAL A 20 11.36 20.93 4.30
C VAL A 20 12.43 19.88 4.04
N PRO A 21 12.33 18.64 4.54
CA PRO A 21 13.05 17.55 3.93
C PRO A 21 12.36 17.20 2.61
N THR A 22 13.01 17.64 1.54
CA THR A 22 12.79 17.24 0.15
C THR A 22 12.94 15.72 0.01
N VAL A 23 11.89 15.11 -0.55
CA VAL A 23 11.86 13.92 -1.40
C VAL A 23 12.84 12.79 -1.04
N GLY A 24 12.33 11.84 -0.26
CA GLY A 24 12.74 10.45 -0.37
C GLY A 24 11.52 9.64 -0.78
N ALA A 25 11.16 9.66 -2.08
CA ALA A 25 10.32 8.60 -2.63
C ALA A 25 11.11 7.30 -2.39
N LYS A 26 10.77 6.58 -1.31
CA LYS A 26 11.20 5.19 -1.16
C LYS A 26 10.53 4.47 -2.31
N GLN A 27 11.29 4.23 -3.38
CA GLN A 27 10.91 3.22 -4.36
C GLN A 27 10.74 1.95 -3.54
N ASN A 28 9.48 1.59 -3.28
CA ASN A 28 9.14 0.36 -2.62
C ASN A 28 9.71 -0.75 -3.48
N GLN A 29 10.76 -1.39 -2.98
CA GLN A 29 11.30 -2.60 -3.58
C GLN A 29 10.13 -3.54 -3.83
N GLU A 30 9.94 -3.88 -5.10
CA GLU A 30 9.02 -4.92 -5.53
C GLU A 30 9.42 -6.18 -4.78
N GLN A 31 8.59 -6.60 -3.83
CA GLN A 31 8.71 -7.91 -3.22
C GLN A 31 8.17 -8.92 -4.23
N GLY A 32 8.94 -9.15 -5.28
CA GLY A 32 8.70 -10.10 -6.35
C GLY A 32 9.65 -11.29 -6.22
N ASP A 33 9.11 -12.48 -6.43
CA ASP A 33 9.87 -13.72 -6.50
C ASP A 33 10.92 -13.63 -7.63
N VAL A 34 12.16 -14.02 -7.33
CA VAL A 34 13.32 -13.80 -8.21
C VAL A 34 13.31 -14.82 -9.35
N GLY A 35 13.12 -14.35 -10.59
CA GLY A 35 13.71 -15.01 -11.78
C GLY A 35 12.85 -15.97 -12.60
N ILE A 36 11.52 -15.99 -12.48
CA ILE A 36 10.65 -16.82 -13.35
C ILE A 36 10.02 -15.92 -14.43
N LEU A 37 10.27 -16.22 -15.71
CA LEU A 37 9.53 -15.61 -16.81
C LEU A 37 8.06 -16.03 -16.66
N SER A 38 7.20 -15.08 -16.30
CA SER A 38 5.78 -15.31 -15.99
C SER A 38 4.90 -14.43 -16.86
N VAL A 39 3.67 -14.87 -17.08
CA VAL A 39 2.64 -14.06 -17.74
C VAL A 39 2.05 -13.10 -16.71
N PRO A 40 2.22 -11.77 -16.86
CA PRO A 40 1.65 -10.82 -15.93
C PRO A 40 0.15 -10.70 -16.14
N VAL A 41 -0.62 -10.76 -15.05
CA VAL A 41 -2.06 -10.48 -15.04
C VAL A 41 -2.36 -9.33 -14.09
N ASN A 42 -3.14 -8.36 -14.57
CA ASN A 42 -3.68 -7.32 -13.70
C ASN A 42 -4.83 -7.91 -12.89
N GLY A 43 -4.59 -8.16 -11.60
CA GLY A 43 -5.58 -8.75 -10.72
C GLY A 43 -6.52 -7.74 -10.05
N GLY A 44 -6.31 -6.43 -10.27
CA GLY A 44 -7.16 -5.39 -9.69
C GLY A 44 -6.41 -4.38 -8.81
N TYR A 45 -7.13 -3.73 -7.90
CA TYR A 45 -6.58 -2.65 -7.09
C TYR A 45 -7.14 -2.57 -5.66
N LEU A 46 -6.33 -1.99 -4.79
CA LEU A 46 -6.61 -1.73 -3.38
C LEU A 46 -6.39 -0.24 -3.07
N ILE A 47 -7.31 0.37 -2.33
CA ILE A 47 -7.21 1.77 -1.93
C ILE A 47 -7.53 1.91 -0.45
N VAL A 48 -6.68 2.66 0.25
CA VAL A 48 -7.03 3.31 1.52
C VAL A 48 -6.84 4.80 1.32
N ASP A 49 -7.91 5.57 1.48
CA ASP A 49 -7.93 7.01 1.27
C ASP A 49 -8.43 7.71 2.53
N GLU A 50 -7.66 8.68 3.01
CA GLU A 50 -7.94 9.44 4.22
C GLU A 50 -8.36 10.88 3.95
N SER A 51 -8.65 11.23 2.70
CA SER A 51 -9.11 12.55 2.30
C SER A 51 -10.56 12.79 2.77
N GLN A 52 -10.69 13.22 4.04
CA GLN A 52 -11.90 13.72 4.71
C GLN A 52 -13.02 12.68 4.97
N SER A 53 -13.04 11.56 4.26
CA SER A 53 -13.87 10.39 4.57
C SER A 53 -12.99 9.15 4.37
N THR A 54 -12.70 8.41 5.44
CA THR A 54 -11.83 7.24 5.32
C THR A 54 -12.49 6.19 4.44
N VAL A 55 -11.97 5.98 3.23
CA VAL A 55 -12.45 5.00 2.27
C VAL A 55 -11.45 3.85 2.19
N THR A 56 -11.92 2.64 2.48
CA THR A 56 -11.19 1.39 2.22
C THR A 56 -11.89 0.66 1.08
N ARG A 57 -11.16 0.35 0.00
CA ARG A 57 -11.73 -0.32 -1.19
C ARG A 57 -10.82 -1.44 -1.68
N ALA A 58 -11.46 -2.53 -2.10
CA ALA A 58 -10.84 -3.65 -2.79
C ALA A 58 -11.69 -3.98 -4.02
N VAL A 59 -11.03 -4.09 -5.18
CA VAL A 59 -11.69 -4.49 -6.43
C VAL A 59 -10.77 -5.47 -7.16
N ALA A 60 -11.23 -6.71 -7.28
CA ALA A 60 -10.53 -7.75 -8.02
C ALA A 60 -11.05 -7.84 -9.46
N PHE A 61 -10.17 -8.24 -10.38
CA PHE A 61 -10.55 -8.42 -11.79
C PHE A 61 -10.57 -9.89 -12.17
N ASP A 62 -11.52 -10.22 -13.04
CA ASP A 62 -11.56 -11.50 -13.72
C ASP A 62 -10.71 -11.44 -14.99
N THR A 63 -9.89 -12.46 -15.22
CA THR A 63 -8.95 -12.49 -16.34
C THR A 63 -8.93 -13.86 -17.01
N SER A 64 -8.68 -13.88 -18.32
CA SER A 64 -8.56 -15.09 -19.12
C SER A 64 -7.35 -14.98 -20.05
N PRO A 65 -6.14 -15.30 -19.56
CA PRO A 65 -4.94 -15.28 -20.38
C PRO A 65 -4.85 -16.54 -21.26
N ASP A 66 -4.35 -16.38 -22.48
CA ASP A 66 -3.95 -17.47 -23.38
C ASP A 66 -2.56 -17.97 -22.97
N ILE A 67 -2.45 -19.23 -22.53
CA ILE A 67 -1.20 -19.79 -21.99
C ILE A 67 -0.97 -21.24 -22.42
N ALA A 68 0.29 -21.68 -22.38
CA ALA A 68 0.59 -23.11 -22.44
C ALA A 68 0.32 -23.79 -21.08
N PRO A 69 0.08 -25.11 -21.04
CA PRO A 69 0.03 -25.87 -19.78
C PRO A 69 1.30 -25.71 -18.95
N GLY A 70 1.15 -25.58 -17.63
CA GLY A 70 2.25 -25.39 -16.69
C GLY A 70 2.88 -23.99 -16.73
N THR A 71 2.23 -22.99 -17.34
CA THR A 71 2.76 -21.63 -17.43
C THR A 71 2.67 -20.92 -16.07
N PRO A 72 3.77 -20.31 -15.58
CA PRO A 72 3.73 -19.43 -14.43
C PRO A 72 2.97 -18.13 -14.74
N ILE A 73 1.96 -17.81 -13.93
CA ILE A 73 1.22 -16.55 -13.96
C ILE A 73 1.66 -15.71 -12.76
N GLN A 74 1.93 -14.43 -12.98
CA GLN A 74 2.15 -13.46 -11.91
C GLN A 74 0.94 -12.52 -11.79
N ILE A 75 0.26 -12.59 -10.65
CA ILE A 75 -0.83 -11.68 -10.30
C ILE A 75 -0.22 -10.40 -9.76
N ALA A 76 -0.57 -9.27 -10.36
CA ALA A 76 -0.18 -7.93 -9.92
C ALA A 76 -1.40 -7.17 -9.40
N ILE A 77 -1.34 -6.72 -8.16
CA ILE A 77 -2.38 -5.88 -7.53
C ILE A 77 -1.81 -4.52 -7.22
N GLN A 78 -2.38 -3.47 -7.81
CA GLN A 78 -1.98 -2.11 -7.49
C GLN A 78 -2.56 -1.69 -6.14
N TYR A 79 -1.73 -1.18 -5.22
CA TYR A 79 -2.23 -0.54 -4.01
C TYR A 79 -1.95 0.96 -4.03
N THR A 80 -2.86 1.72 -3.43
CA THR A 80 -2.69 3.16 -3.19
C THR A 80 -3.13 3.48 -1.76
N TYR A 81 -2.27 4.17 -1.04
CA TYR A 81 -2.54 4.80 0.23
C TYR A 81 -2.46 6.31 0.07
N ILE A 82 -3.56 7.00 0.38
CA ILE A 82 -3.69 8.45 0.29
C ILE A 82 -3.84 9.01 1.69
N ASP A 83 -2.75 9.54 2.22
CA ASP A 83 -2.69 10.31 3.44
C ASP A 83 -2.66 11.81 3.11
N THR A 84 -3.76 12.47 3.44
CA THR A 84 -3.92 13.93 3.34
C THR A 84 -4.31 14.55 4.67
N SER A 85 -4.44 13.74 5.72
CA SER A 85 -4.98 14.16 7.02
C SER A 85 -4.09 13.64 8.14
N ALA A 86 -3.16 14.50 8.57
CA ALA A 86 -2.26 14.34 9.69
C ALA A 86 -2.89 14.03 11.08
N ILE A 87 -4.22 13.93 11.15
CA ILE A 87 -5.02 13.80 12.37
C ILE A 87 -5.36 12.34 12.67
N TYR A 88 -5.36 11.50 11.63
CA TYR A 88 -5.58 10.08 11.79
C TYR A 88 -4.23 9.38 11.71
N GLY A 89 -4.04 8.37 12.54
CA GLY A 89 -2.84 7.55 12.58
C GLY A 89 -3.26 6.08 12.58
N GLY A 90 -2.30 5.17 12.48
CA GLY A 90 -2.55 3.75 12.69
C GLY A 90 -1.80 2.86 11.71
N SER A 91 -2.35 1.68 11.47
CA SER A 91 -1.75 0.69 10.59
C SER A 91 -2.68 0.36 9.42
N ILE A 92 -2.11 0.40 8.22
CA ILE A 92 -2.72 -0.02 6.98
C ILE A 92 -2.07 -1.33 6.56
N ASN A 93 -2.89 -2.31 6.17
CA ASN A 93 -2.42 -3.56 5.59
C ASN A 93 -3.12 -3.80 4.26
N PHE A 94 -2.33 -3.95 3.20
CA PHE A 94 -2.74 -4.48 1.92
C PHE A 94 -2.31 -5.95 1.82
N LYS A 95 -3.18 -6.80 1.26
CA LYS A 95 -2.93 -8.23 1.17
C LYS A 95 -3.44 -8.81 -0.15
N LEU A 96 -2.66 -9.71 -0.71
CA LEU A 96 -3.00 -10.60 -1.82
C LEU A 96 -2.78 -12.04 -1.35
N VAL A 97 -3.75 -12.92 -1.61
CA VAL A 97 -3.63 -14.37 -1.47
C VAL A 97 -3.81 -15.02 -2.83
N ASP A 98 -2.80 -15.75 -3.29
CA ASP A 98 -2.81 -16.46 -4.56
C ASP A 98 -3.62 -17.78 -4.48
N PRO A 99 -3.90 -18.42 -5.64
CA PRO A 99 -4.67 -19.67 -5.68
C PRO A 99 -4.04 -20.84 -4.93
N ALA A 100 -2.72 -20.81 -4.70
CA ALA A 100 -2.00 -21.82 -3.93
C ALA A 100 -1.99 -21.50 -2.42
N GLY A 101 -2.66 -20.44 -1.98
CA GLY A 101 -2.72 -19.98 -0.58
C GLY A 101 -1.51 -19.14 -0.17
N GLY A 102 -0.63 -18.80 -1.10
CA GLY A 102 0.51 -17.96 -0.88
C GLY A 102 0.12 -16.50 -0.68
N VAL A 103 0.79 -15.81 0.25
CA VAL A 103 0.41 -14.46 0.68
C VAL A 103 1.49 -13.43 0.32
N ALA A 104 1.08 -12.26 -0.16
CA ALA A 104 1.89 -11.05 -0.24
C ALA A 104 1.20 -9.94 0.55
N THR A 105 1.95 -9.18 1.35
CA THR A 105 1.42 -8.08 2.13
C THR A 105 2.26 -6.82 1.98
N LYS A 106 1.61 -5.67 2.17
CA LYS A 106 2.27 -4.39 2.39
C LYS A 106 1.65 -3.74 3.61
N ASP A 107 2.48 -3.52 4.62
CA ASP A 107 2.12 -2.74 5.80
C ASP A 107 2.63 -1.30 5.66
N ILE A 108 1.78 -0.36 6.07
CA ILE A 108 2.13 1.06 6.18
C ILE A 108 1.74 1.52 7.58
N THR A 109 2.68 2.17 8.24
CA THR A 109 2.43 2.89 9.49
C THR A 109 2.16 4.34 9.14
N ASP A 110 0.94 4.77 9.41
CA ASP A 110 0.46 6.14 9.27
C ASP A 110 0.87 6.94 10.53
N ASN A 111 1.86 7.81 10.35
CA ASN A 111 2.41 8.66 11.40
C ASN A 111 1.72 10.01 11.38
N LEU A 112 1.16 10.39 12.53
CA LEU A 112 0.58 11.71 12.72
C LEU A 112 1.55 12.81 12.27
N LEU A 113 1.01 13.80 11.56
CA LEU A 113 1.73 14.99 11.06
C LEU A 113 2.73 14.75 9.93
N ILE A 114 2.92 13.52 9.46
CA ILE A 114 3.76 13.18 8.31
C ILE A 114 2.86 12.72 7.19
N ASN A 115 3.16 13.10 5.95
CA ASN A 115 2.48 12.52 4.78
C ASN A 115 3.12 11.17 4.46
N ASP A 116 2.36 10.09 4.68
CA ASP A 116 2.80 8.72 4.45
C ASP A 116 2.23 8.11 3.16
N ASN A 117 1.83 8.94 2.19
CA ASN A 117 1.36 8.51 0.87
C ASN A 117 2.22 7.39 0.29
N ALA A 118 1.57 6.34 -0.19
CA ALA A 118 2.28 5.23 -0.82
C ALA A 118 1.50 4.65 -1.99
N ASN A 119 2.22 4.23 -3.00
CA ASN A 119 1.70 3.44 -4.10
C ASN A 119 2.70 2.33 -4.46
N GLY A 120 2.20 1.28 -5.08
CA GLY A 120 3.01 0.17 -5.54
C GLY A 120 2.17 -1.03 -5.94
N TYR A 121 2.82 -2.19 -5.94
CA TYR A 121 2.19 -3.45 -6.31
C TYR A 121 2.45 -4.54 -5.28
N LEU A 122 1.48 -5.43 -5.13
CA LEU A 122 1.67 -6.76 -4.55
C LEU A 122 1.77 -7.77 -5.69
N TYR A 123 2.71 -8.70 -5.59
CA TYR A 123 2.91 -9.74 -6.58
C TYR A 123 2.84 -11.13 -5.94
N ARG A 124 2.22 -12.07 -6.67
CA ARG A 124 2.31 -13.50 -6.38
C ARG A 124 2.35 -14.29 -7.68
N THR A 125 3.18 -15.31 -7.70
CA THR A 125 3.31 -16.21 -8.86
C THR A 125 2.76 -17.58 -8.51
N PHE A 126 1.99 -18.17 -9.43
CA PHE A 126 1.51 -19.55 -9.33
C PHE A 126 1.53 -20.21 -10.71
N THR A 127 1.57 -21.54 -10.74
CA THR A 127 1.53 -22.30 -12.00
C THR A 127 0.10 -22.58 -12.40
N ALA A 128 -0.26 -22.25 -13.63
CA ALA A 128 -1.60 -22.42 -14.18
C ALA A 128 -1.63 -23.40 -15.36
N ASN A 129 -2.80 -23.98 -15.60
CA ASN A 129 -3.10 -24.82 -16.75
C ASN A 129 -4.34 -24.28 -17.48
N PRO A 130 -4.35 -24.31 -18.83
CA PRO A 130 -5.53 -24.02 -19.62
C PRO A 130 -6.76 -24.83 -19.19
N GLY A 131 -7.93 -24.19 -19.20
CA GLY A 131 -9.21 -24.79 -18.86
C GLY A 131 -9.45 -24.98 -17.35
N GLN A 132 -8.53 -24.57 -16.48
CA GLN A 132 -8.73 -24.55 -15.03
C GLN A 132 -9.10 -23.16 -14.54
N THR A 133 -10.07 -23.08 -13.64
CA THR A 133 -10.45 -21.83 -12.97
C THR A 133 -9.74 -21.71 -11.62
N TYR A 134 -9.10 -20.57 -11.41
CA TYR A 134 -8.39 -20.22 -10.19
C TYR A 134 -9.03 -18.99 -9.54
N TYR A 135 -8.94 -18.92 -8.22
CA TYR A 135 -9.45 -17.81 -7.43
C TYR A 135 -8.31 -17.20 -6.62
N PHE A 136 -8.26 -15.88 -6.55
CA PHE A 136 -7.37 -15.14 -5.66
C PHE A 136 -8.18 -14.15 -4.85
N THR A 137 -7.69 -13.79 -3.66
CA THR A 137 -8.36 -12.82 -2.80
C THR A 137 -7.46 -11.64 -2.53
N ILE A 138 -8.05 -10.46 -2.47
CA ILE A 138 -7.36 -9.24 -2.10
C ILE A 138 -8.10 -8.57 -0.95
N SER A 139 -7.36 -7.89 -0.09
CA SER A 139 -7.97 -7.11 0.99
C SER A 139 -7.14 -5.89 1.36
N ALA A 140 -7.82 -4.83 1.76
CA ALA A 140 -7.25 -3.67 2.41
C ALA A 140 -7.90 -3.51 3.77
N SER A 141 -7.11 -3.26 4.81
CA SER A 141 -7.60 -2.97 6.15
C SER A 141 -6.85 -1.79 6.75
N ARG A 142 -7.56 -1.07 7.62
CA ARG A 142 -7.03 0.02 8.43
C ARG A 142 -7.54 -0.14 9.86
N THR A 143 -6.69 0.16 10.84
CA THR A 143 -7.09 0.17 12.25
C THR A 143 -8.36 1.01 12.47
N GLY A 144 -9.37 0.40 13.10
CA GLY A 144 -10.62 1.07 13.45
C GLY A 144 -11.63 1.23 12.29
N GLN A 145 -11.38 0.65 11.12
CA GLN A 145 -12.30 0.65 9.98
C GLN A 145 -12.63 -0.79 9.54
N PRO A 146 -13.79 -1.00 8.89
CA PRO A 146 -14.08 -2.26 8.22
C PRO A 146 -13.03 -2.60 7.16
N THR A 147 -12.65 -3.87 7.10
CA THR A 147 -11.81 -4.42 6.02
C THR A 147 -12.63 -4.46 4.73
N ALA A 148 -12.04 -3.98 3.63
CA ALA A 148 -12.56 -4.25 2.29
C ALA A 148 -11.85 -5.48 1.72
N SER A 149 -12.61 -6.35 1.06
CA SER A 149 -12.07 -7.55 0.41
C SER A 149 -12.84 -7.87 -0.86
N ASP A 150 -12.16 -8.48 -1.82
CA ASP A 150 -12.77 -8.97 -3.05
C ASP A 150 -12.07 -10.26 -3.53
N THR A 151 -12.74 -11.01 -4.41
CA THR A 151 -12.24 -12.26 -5.01
C THR A 151 -12.27 -12.15 -6.52
N GLY A 152 -11.12 -12.35 -7.17
CA GLY A 152 -11.02 -12.37 -8.62
C GLY A 152 -10.82 -13.77 -9.16
N ILE A 153 -11.13 -13.93 -10.45
CA ILE A 153 -11.07 -15.21 -11.15
C ILE A 153 -10.00 -15.17 -12.24
N ILE A 154 -9.26 -16.27 -12.40
CA ILE A 154 -8.36 -16.49 -13.53
C ILE A 154 -8.80 -17.77 -14.23
N THR A 155 -9.24 -17.68 -15.48
CA THR A 155 -9.61 -18.83 -16.31
C THR A 155 -8.78 -18.80 -17.60
N PRO A 156 -7.58 -19.39 -17.60
CA PRO A 156 -6.74 -19.45 -18.78
C PRO A 156 -7.33 -20.39 -19.84
N TYR A 157 -7.07 -20.14 -21.11
CA TYR A 157 -7.50 -20.98 -22.23
C TYR A 157 -6.34 -21.30 -23.17
#